data_AF-W5SAX4-F1
#
_entry.id   AF-W5SAX4-F1
#
_cell.length_a   1.000
_cell.length_b   1.000
_cell.length_c   1.000
_cell.angle_alpha   90.00
_cell.angle_beta   90.00
_cell.angle_gamma   90.00
#
_symmetry.space_group_name_H-M   'P 1'
#
loop_
_entity.id
_entity.type
_entity.pdbx_description
1 polymer ?
#
loop_
_entity_poly.entity_id
_entity_poly.type
_entity_poly.pdbx_seq_one_letter_code
_entity_poly.pdbx_strand_id
1 'polypeptide(L)'
;MSSANITQLVKDYETKRDKLKALIKNPSSDAAVFSNNADFRDKHLHFSNSGGTATSSKAKLESHPSKGYPYKRGVKLVVNTVENNKPHYEPHVEAGGGDDLYGICIDIDDYTGIATVVPITEYFEGYLVAKDNSIKRKDKLKFNSNGELEKTNGSSNNTNTVATSDSIQLSNELYMVGVVSYGNKALN
;
A
#
# COMPACT_ATOMS: atom_id res chain seq x y z
N MET A 1 -28.79 -16.40 -16.27
CA MET A 1 -27.64 -16.62 -15.38
C MET A 1 -28.19 -17.13 -14.05
N SER A 2 -27.75 -18.31 -13.59
CA SER A 2 -28.29 -18.97 -12.40
C SER A 2 -27.94 -18.21 -11.12
N SER A 3 -28.93 -17.94 -10.27
CA SER A 3 -28.82 -17.25 -8.98
C SER A 3 -27.85 -17.92 -7.98
N ALA A 4 -27.52 -19.20 -8.19
CA ALA A 4 -26.57 -19.94 -7.37
C ALA A 4 -25.15 -19.35 -7.38
N ASN A 5 -24.73 -18.71 -8.47
CA ASN A 5 -23.40 -18.11 -8.57
C ASN A 5 -23.27 -16.81 -7.77
N ILE A 6 -24.34 -16.02 -7.66
CA ILE A 6 -24.29 -14.71 -6.98
C ILE A 6 -24.20 -14.90 -5.47
N THR A 7 -25.01 -15.79 -4.89
CA THR A 7 -24.99 -16.05 -3.44
C THR A 7 -23.65 -16.61 -2.97
N GLN A 8 -23.00 -17.45 -3.78
CA GLN A 8 -21.66 -17.97 -3.45
C GLN A 8 -20.61 -16.85 -3.48
N LEU A 9 -20.65 -15.99 -4.50
CA LEU A 9 -19.75 -14.83 -4.59
C LEU A 9 -19.92 -13.87 -3.41
N VAL A 10 -21.16 -13.63 -2.97
CA VAL A 10 -21.45 -12.79 -1.79
C VAL A 10 -20.85 -13.40 -0.52
N LYS A 11 -21.05 -14.71 -0.29
CA LYS A 11 -20.47 -15.40 0.88
C LYS A 11 -18.95 -15.38 0.87
N ASP A 12 -18.34 -15.62 -0.29
CA ASP A 12 -16.89 -15.60 -0.44
C ASP A 12 -16.32 -14.20 -0.17
N TYR A 13 -17.01 -13.16 -0.64
CA TYR A 13 -16.68 -11.77 -0.36
C TYR A 13 -16.77 -11.45 1.14
N GLU A 14 -17.90 -11.76 1.78
CA GLU A 14 -18.12 -11.52 3.21
C GLU A 14 -17.07 -12.23 4.07
N THR A 15 -16.75 -13.49 3.74
CA THR A 15 -15.74 -14.27 4.46
C THR A 15 -14.34 -13.63 4.34
N LYS A 16 -13.96 -13.16 3.14
CA LYS A 16 -12.67 -12.49 2.92
C LYS A 16 -12.63 -11.13 3.62
N ARG A 17 -13.72 -10.36 3.55
CA ARG A 17 -13.88 -9.08 4.24
C ARG A 17 -13.71 -9.25 5.74
N ASP A 18 -14.36 -10.24 6.34
CA ASP A 18 -14.32 -10.44 7.79
C ASP A 18 -12.95 -10.91 8.28
N LYS A 19 -12.25 -11.75 7.50
CA LYS A 19 -10.84 -12.10 7.74
C LYS A 19 -9.93 -10.88 7.72
N LEU A 20 -10.10 -10.00 6.73
CA LEU A 20 -9.35 -8.75 6.64
C LEU A 20 -9.69 -7.82 7.82
N LYS A 21 -10.97 -7.73 8.18
CA LYS A 21 -11.48 -6.93 9.31
C LYS A 21 -10.82 -7.34 10.63
N ALA A 22 -10.64 -8.63 10.86
CA ALA A 22 -10.00 -9.17 12.06
C ALA A 22 -8.50 -8.81 12.18
N LEU A 23 -7.83 -8.51 11.08
CA LEU A 23 -6.41 -8.12 11.05
C LEU A 23 -6.20 -6.62 11.30
N ILE A 24 -7.26 -5.81 11.17
CA ILE A 24 -7.19 -4.36 11.29
C ILE A 24 -7.49 -3.98 12.75
N LYS A 25 -6.63 -3.14 13.36
CA LYS A 25 -6.72 -2.72 14.76
C LYS A 25 -7.99 -1.91 15.08
N ASN A 26 -8.55 -1.21 14.09
CA ASN A 26 -9.80 -0.42 14.18
C ASN A 26 -10.53 -0.45 12.82
N PRO A 27 -11.26 -1.51 12.50
CA PRO A 27 -11.92 -1.62 11.21
C PRO A 27 -13.18 -0.74 11.17
N SER A 28 -13.12 0.41 10.50
CA SER A 28 -14.32 1.16 10.13
C SER A 28 -15.08 0.37 9.06
N SER A 29 -16.28 -0.11 9.40
CA SER A 29 -17.17 -0.79 8.45
C SER A 29 -18.11 0.15 7.72
N ASP A 30 -18.02 1.45 7.98
CA ASP A 30 -18.80 2.40 7.21
C ASP A 30 -18.26 2.37 5.78
N ALA A 31 -19.11 1.93 4.86
CA ALA A 31 -19.11 2.47 3.52
C ALA A 31 -19.43 3.97 3.68
N ALA A 32 -18.46 4.74 4.15
CA ALA A 32 -18.43 6.16 3.93
C ALA A 32 -18.13 6.31 2.43
N VAL A 33 -19.12 5.98 1.61
CA VAL A 33 -19.35 6.70 0.37
C VAL A 33 -19.20 8.15 0.79
N PHE A 34 -18.28 8.87 0.16
CA PHE A 34 -18.14 10.30 0.28
C PHE A 34 -19.49 10.96 -0.07
N SER A 35 -20.45 10.91 0.84
CA SER A 35 -21.75 11.53 0.69
C SER A 35 -21.48 13.00 0.86
N ASN A 36 -21.37 13.67 -0.28
CA ASN A 36 -21.43 15.11 -0.40
C ASN A 36 -22.86 15.57 -0.07
N ASN A 37 -23.27 15.40 1.20
CA ASN A 37 -24.24 16.35 1.74
C ASN A 37 -23.45 17.64 1.96
N ALA A 38 -23.78 18.63 1.13
CA ALA A 38 -23.06 19.86 0.82
C ALA A 38 -22.95 20.84 1.99
N ASP A 39 -22.40 20.40 3.12
CA ASP A 39 -22.08 21.28 4.23
C ASP A 39 -20.58 21.61 4.21
N PHE A 40 -20.27 22.87 3.92
CA PHE A 40 -18.94 23.48 4.05
C PHE A 40 -18.54 23.63 5.53
N ARG A 41 -18.51 22.52 6.27
CA ARG A 41 -18.00 22.48 7.64
C ARG A 41 -16.85 21.50 7.69
N ASP A 42 -15.70 21.99 8.16
CA ASP A 42 -14.63 21.12 8.65
C ASP A 42 -15.21 20.25 9.77
N LYS A 43 -15.34 18.95 9.51
CA LYS A 43 -15.95 17.99 10.45
C LYS A 43 -14.99 17.60 11.58
N HIS A 44 -13.79 18.18 11.66
CA HIS A 44 -12.76 17.81 12.63
C HIS A 44 -12.58 16.28 12.69
N LEU A 45 -12.73 15.64 11.52
CA LEU A 45 -12.74 14.19 11.42
C LEU A 45 -11.29 13.74 11.53
N HIS A 46 -10.88 13.36 12.73
CA HIS A 46 -9.63 12.65 12.91
C HIS A 46 -9.75 11.32 12.18
N PHE A 47 -9.06 11.18 11.04
CA PHE A 47 -8.93 9.91 10.34
C PHE A 47 -8.37 8.88 11.31
N SER A 48 -9.24 8.07 11.93
CA SER A 48 -8.82 6.81 12.49
C SER A 48 -8.44 5.96 11.29
N ASN A 49 -7.14 5.81 11.05
CA ASN A 49 -6.60 5.05 9.94
C ASN A 49 -7.08 3.59 10.06
N SER A 50 -8.23 3.31 9.47
CA SER A 50 -8.85 1.98 9.40
C SER A 50 -8.04 1.15 8.41
N GLY A 51 -6.89 0.67 8.89
CA GLY A 51 -5.92 -0.04 8.07
C GLY A 51 -4.63 -0.38 8.80
N GLY A 52 -4.54 -0.11 10.11
CA GLY A 52 -3.38 -0.47 10.92
C GLY A 52 -2.10 0.24 10.49
N THR A 53 -2.23 1.40 9.84
CA THR A 53 -1.09 2.18 9.36
C THR A 53 -0.76 3.28 10.36
N ALA A 54 0.46 3.31 10.90
CA ALA A 54 0.97 4.39 11.73
C ALA A 54 2.05 5.16 10.97
N THR A 55 1.83 6.46 10.79
CA THR A 55 2.80 7.40 10.23
C THR A 55 3.23 8.40 11.30
N SER A 56 4.38 9.06 11.11
CA SER A 56 4.80 10.17 11.98
C SER A 56 3.82 11.34 11.89
N SER A 57 3.64 12.10 12.98
CA SER A 57 2.83 13.33 12.98
C SER A 57 3.39 14.44 12.08
N LYS A 58 4.61 14.26 11.58
CA LYS A 58 5.28 15.14 10.61
C LYS A 58 5.39 14.53 9.22
N ALA A 59 4.90 13.30 9.03
CA ALA A 59 5.00 12.63 7.74
C ALA A 59 4.18 13.38 6.70
N LYS A 60 4.85 13.80 5.62
CA LYS A 60 4.18 14.43 4.49
C LYS A 60 3.70 13.35 3.53
N LEU A 61 2.39 13.16 3.47
CA LEU A 61 1.77 12.32 2.44
C LEU A 61 1.75 13.09 1.12
N GLU A 62 2.00 12.37 0.04
CA GLU A 62 1.98 12.93 -1.31
C GLU A 62 0.92 12.26 -2.16
N SER A 63 0.29 13.05 -3.03
CA SER A 63 -0.74 12.59 -3.94
C SER A 63 -0.22 12.68 -5.37
N HIS A 64 -0.20 11.55 -6.06
CA HIS A 64 0.27 11.45 -7.45
C HIS A 64 -0.73 10.63 -8.27
N PRO A 65 -0.95 10.96 -9.56
CA PRO A 65 -1.61 10.04 -10.48
C PRO A 65 -0.94 8.66 -10.44
N SER A 66 -1.72 7.60 -10.46
CA SER A 66 -1.22 6.23 -10.45
C SER A 66 -1.42 5.57 -11.79
N LYS A 67 -0.44 4.78 -12.21
CA LYS A 67 -0.57 3.89 -13.36
C LYS A 67 -0.51 2.45 -12.90
N GLY A 68 -1.57 1.71 -13.25
CA GLY A 68 -1.82 0.38 -12.69
C GLY A 68 -2.44 0.46 -11.29
N TYR A 69 -2.25 -0.58 -10.49
CA TYR A 69 -2.84 -0.69 -9.14
C TYR A 69 -1.78 -0.97 -8.06
N PRO A 70 -0.93 0.02 -7.71
CA PRO A 70 0.15 -0.16 -6.73
C PRO A 70 -0.30 -0.17 -5.25
N TYR A 71 -1.52 -0.59 -4.92
CA TYR A 71 -2.02 -0.55 -3.55
C TYR A 71 -1.19 -1.42 -2.59
N LYS A 72 -0.76 -0.83 -1.45
CA LYS A 72 0.07 -1.48 -0.42
C LYS A 72 1.42 -2.01 -0.94
N ARG A 73 1.95 -1.41 -2.01
CA ARG A 73 3.22 -1.76 -2.65
C ARG A 73 4.22 -0.60 -2.59
N GLY A 74 5.49 -0.93 -2.76
CA GLY A 74 6.51 0.05 -3.13
C GLY A 74 6.19 0.68 -4.48
N VAL A 75 6.47 1.98 -4.60
CA VAL A 75 6.27 2.74 -5.83
C VAL A 75 7.53 3.48 -6.24
N LYS A 76 7.68 3.65 -7.55
CA LYS A 76 8.64 4.57 -8.17
C LYS A 76 7.90 5.78 -8.71
N LEU A 77 8.56 6.94 -8.69
CA LEU A 77 8.07 8.15 -9.32
C LEU A 77 8.58 8.19 -10.76
N VAL A 78 7.67 8.16 -11.73
CA VAL A 78 7.98 8.21 -13.15
C VAL A 78 7.70 9.63 -13.63
N VAL A 79 8.75 10.30 -14.10
CA VAL A 79 8.65 11.60 -14.78
C VAL A 79 8.90 11.35 -16.25
N ASN A 80 7.85 10.98 -16.98
CA ASN A 80 7.94 10.82 -18.43
C ASN A 80 8.06 12.20 -19.07
N THR A 81 9.25 12.58 -19.53
CA THR A 81 9.45 13.86 -20.24
C THR A 81 8.91 13.84 -21.67
N VAL A 82 8.70 12.65 -22.26
CA VAL A 82 8.22 12.49 -23.65
C VAL A 82 7.30 11.27 -23.74
N GLU A 83 6.09 11.46 -24.24
CA GLU A 83 5.16 10.38 -24.61
C GLU A 83 4.68 10.63 -26.05
N ASN A 84 4.75 9.61 -26.92
CA ASN A 84 4.36 9.72 -28.34
C ASN A 84 4.97 10.94 -29.09
N ASN A 85 6.27 11.21 -28.90
CA ASN A 85 6.99 12.36 -29.47
C ASN A 85 6.43 13.74 -29.08
N LYS A 86 5.67 13.83 -27.98
CA LYS A 86 5.22 15.10 -27.39
C LYS A 86 5.75 15.23 -25.96
N PRO A 87 6.06 16.44 -25.49
CA PRO A 87 6.35 16.66 -24.09
C PRO A 87 5.14 16.25 -23.27
N HIS A 88 5.30 15.22 -22.45
CA HIS A 88 4.35 14.86 -21.41
C HIS A 88 4.95 15.33 -20.09
N TYR A 89 4.13 15.82 -19.17
CA TYR A 89 4.63 16.47 -17.96
C TYR A 89 4.02 15.96 -16.67
N GLU A 90 2.97 15.13 -16.72
CA GLU A 90 2.32 14.68 -15.49
C GLU A 90 3.18 13.58 -14.85
N PRO A 91 3.82 13.84 -13.70
CA PRO A 91 4.51 12.81 -12.95
C PRO A 91 3.47 11.83 -12.43
N HIS A 92 3.76 10.54 -12.49
CA HIS A 92 2.87 9.52 -11.99
C HIS A 92 3.66 8.44 -11.24
N VAL A 93 2.96 7.69 -10.42
CA VAL A 93 3.54 6.57 -9.66
C VAL A 93 3.15 5.24 -10.26
N GLU A 94 4.14 4.34 -10.32
CA GLU A 94 3.99 2.96 -10.76
C GLU A 94 4.56 2.03 -9.69
N ALA A 95 4.13 0.76 -9.68
CA ALA A 95 4.76 -0.25 -8.84
C ALA A 95 6.27 -0.32 -9.13
N GLY A 96 7.06 -0.33 -8.07
CA GLY A 96 8.52 -0.22 -8.17
C GLY A 96 9.22 -0.48 -6.85
N GLY A 97 10.53 -0.73 -6.94
CA GLY A 97 11.38 -0.99 -5.78
C GLY A 97 12.84 -1.00 -6.16
N GLY A 98 13.70 -1.50 -5.28
CA GLY A 98 15.15 -1.42 -5.47
C GLY A 98 15.64 0.03 -5.44
N ASP A 99 16.46 0.40 -6.42
CA ASP A 99 17.09 1.72 -6.50
C ASP A 99 16.11 2.83 -6.93
N ASP A 100 15.01 2.46 -7.59
CA ASP A 100 13.95 3.39 -8.03
C ASP A 100 12.86 3.60 -6.97
N LEU A 101 13.03 3.06 -5.76
CA LEU A 101 12.03 3.14 -4.70
C LEU A 101 11.85 4.61 -4.24
N TYR A 102 10.69 5.17 -4.58
CA TYR A 102 10.29 6.51 -4.18
C TYR A 102 9.55 6.50 -2.84
N GLY A 103 8.64 5.56 -2.67
CA GLY A 103 7.78 5.51 -1.49
C GLY A 103 6.89 4.28 -1.45
N ILE A 104 5.91 4.32 -0.56
CA ILE A 104 4.95 3.26 -0.31
C ILE A 104 3.56 3.81 -0.62
N CYS A 105 2.85 3.20 -1.56
CA CYS A 105 1.46 3.54 -1.83
C CYS A 105 0.57 2.90 -0.75
N ILE A 106 -0.14 3.73 0.01
CA ILE A 106 -0.97 3.29 1.13
C ILE A 106 -2.45 3.25 0.79
N ASP A 107 -2.86 4.01 -0.23
CA ASP A 107 -4.22 4.15 -0.70
C ASP A 107 -4.29 4.59 -2.16
N ILE A 108 -5.38 4.23 -2.84
CA ILE A 108 -5.68 4.64 -4.22
C ILE A 108 -7.15 5.03 -4.29
N ASP A 109 -7.44 6.21 -4.82
CA ASP A 109 -8.79 6.59 -5.20
C ASP A 109 -9.11 5.99 -6.57
N ASP A 110 -9.93 4.93 -6.58
CA ASP A 110 -10.34 4.21 -7.79
C ASP A 110 -11.08 5.09 -8.80
N TYR A 111 -11.69 6.20 -8.38
CA TYR A 111 -12.41 7.10 -9.28
C TYR A 111 -11.48 8.06 -10.01
N THR A 112 -10.54 8.68 -9.29
CA THR A 112 -9.61 9.67 -9.86
C THR A 112 -8.29 9.05 -10.33
N GLY A 113 -7.99 7.83 -9.92
CA GLY A 113 -6.71 7.17 -10.16
C GLY A 113 -5.56 7.78 -9.36
N ILE A 114 -5.83 8.57 -8.32
CA ILE A 114 -4.81 9.24 -7.51
C ILE A 114 -4.35 8.29 -6.40
N ALA A 115 -3.05 8.01 -6.34
CA ALA A 115 -2.41 7.27 -5.25
C ALA A 115 -1.95 8.22 -4.15
N THR A 116 -2.18 7.80 -2.90
CA THR A 116 -1.58 8.39 -1.71
C THR A 116 -0.30 7.63 -1.37
N VAL A 117 0.82 8.35 -1.37
CA VAL A 117 2.16 7.81 -1.18
C VAL A 117 2.79 8.36 0.09
N VAL A 118 3.36 7.46 0.88
CA VAL A 118 4.29 7.79 1.96
C VAL A 118 5.70 7.77 1.37
N PRO A 119 6.42 8.90 1.30
CA PRO A 119 7.80 8.91 0.85
C PRO A 119 8.64 7.92 1.64
N ILE A 120 9.59 7.24 0.99
CA ILE A 120 10.34 6.18 1.67
C ILE A 120 11.14 6.73 2.86
N THR A 121 11.51 8.01 2.86
CA THR A 121 12.23 8.67 3.95
C THR A 121 11.43 8.80 5.24
N GLU A 122 10.11 8.60 5.20
CA GLU A 122 9.23 8.72 6.35
C GLU A 122 9.06 7.40 7.10
N TYR A 123 8.71 7.52 8.39
CA TYR A 123 8.30 6.36 9.17
C TYR A 123 6.96 5.82 8.67
N PHE A 124 6.90 4.51 8.46
CA PHE A 124 5.68 3.81 8.14
C PHE A 124 5.63 2.48 8.89
N GLU A 125 4.50 2.19 9.53
CA GLU A 125 4.19 0.88 10.08
C GLU A 125 2.84 0.44 9.55
N GLY A 126 2.72 -0.80 9.07
CA GLY A 126 1.47 -1.31 8.51
C GLY A 126 1.64 -2.61 7.73
N TYR A 127 0.55 -3.08 7.11
CA TYR A 127 0.58 -4.27 6.27
C TYR A 127 0.85 -3.92 4.81
N LEU A 128 1.84 -4.58 4.20
CA LEU A 128 2.22 -4.43 2.80
C LEU A 128 2.21 -5.76 2.05
N VAL A 129 2.18 -5.71 0.73
CA VAL A 129 2.19 -6.89 -0.14
C VAL A 129 3.54 -7.62 -0.04
N ALA A 130 3.48 -8.92 0.23
CA ALA A 130 4.62 -9.83 0.24
C ALA A 130 4.66 -10.64 -1.05
N LYS A 131 5.87 -10.97 -1.51
CA LYS A 131 6.11 -11.82 -2.68
C LYS A 131 5.63 -13.26 -2.45
N ASP A 132 5.82 -13.78 -1.25
CA ASP A 132 5.51 -15.17 -0.89
C ASP A 132 5.20 -15.34 0.61
N ASN A 133 4.88 -16.57 0.99
CA ASN A 133 4.58 -16.96 2.37
C ASN A 133 5.82 -17.33 3.21
N SER A 134 7.04 -17.11 2.68
CA SER A 134 8.26 -17.50 3.36
C SER A 134 8.66 -16.49 4.43
N ILE A 135 8.12 -15.27 4.38
CA ILE A 135 8.47 -14.15 5.27
C ILE A 135 8.01 -14.40 6.71
N LYS A 136 8.96 -14.29 7.63
CA LYS A 136 8.77 -14.47 9.07
C LYS A 136 9.04 -13.18 9.81
N ARG A 137 8.43 -13.07 11.00
CA ARG A 137 8.68 -11.96 11.91
C ARG A 137 10.19 -11.78 12.15
N LYS A 138 10.65 -10.52 12.15
CA LYS A 138 12.05 -10.07 12.23
C LYS A 138 12.89 -10.25 10.96
N ASP A 139 12.33 -10.79 9.88
CA ASP A 139 13.03 -10.79 8.59
C ASP A 139 13.27 -9.36 8.11
N LYS A 140 14.46 -9.14 7.55
CA LYS A 140 14.83 -7.91 6.85
C LYS A 140 14.36 -8.00 5.40
N LEU A 141 13.63 -6.99 4.94
CA LEU A 141 12.96 -7.01 3.65
C LEU A 141 13.36 -5.81 2.80
N LYS A 142 13.20 -6.00 1.49
CA LYS A 142 13.36 -4.97 0.46
C LYS A 142 12.18 -5.03 -0.50
N PHE A 143 11.90 -3.92 -1.16
CA PHE A 143 10.92 -3.88 -2.24
C PHE A 143 11.55 -4.38 -3.54
N ASN A 144 10.91 -5.36 -4.19
CA ASN A 144 11.29 -5.85 -5.51
C ASN A 144 10.81 -4.91 -6.63
N SER A 145 11.11 -5.25 -7.89
CA SER A 145 10.71 -4.44 -9.06
C SER A 145 9.19 -4.27 -9.22
N ASN A 146 8.39 -5.14 -8.61
CA ASN A 146 6.93 -5.11 -8.63
C ASN A 146 6.35 -4.41 -7.38
N GLY A 147 7.19 -3.81 -6.54
CA GLY A 147 6.79 -3.17 -5.30
C GLY A 147 6.37 -4.13 -4.19
N GLU A 148 6.68 -5.43 -4.31
CA GLU A 148 6.37 -6.43 -3.29
C GLU A 148 7.57 -6.63 -2.38
N LEU A 149 7.31 -7.02 -1.14
CA LEU A 149 8.36 -7.30 -0.18
C LEU A 149 8.93 -8.70 -0.40
N GLU A 150 10.25 -8.78 -0.48
CA GLU A 150 10.99 -10.03 -0.48
C GLU A 150 12.13 -10.00 0.55
N LYS A 151 12.54 -11.19 1.00
CA LYS A 151 13.67 -11.31 1.92
C LYS A 151 14.94 -10.77 1.28
N THR A 152 15.74 -10.10 2.09
CA THR A 152 17.09 -9.75 1.67
C THR A 152 18.03 -10.95 1.85
N ASN A 153 18.79 -11.29 0.81
CA ASN A 153 19.81 -12.33 0.84
C ASN A 153 21.18 -11.66 1.05
N GLY A 154 21.75 -11.79 2.25
CA GLY A 154 23.10 -11.32 2.57
C GLY A 154 23.24 -9.80 2.76
N SER A 155 24.47 -9.28 2.57
CA SER A 155 24.91 -7.88 2.79
C SER A 155 24.34 -6.90 1.76
N SER A 156 23.05 -7.02 1.45
CA SER A 156 22.33 -6.09 0.59
C SER A 156 22.02 -4.83 1.40
N ASN A 157 22.54 -3.73 0.87
CA ASN A 157 22.47 -2.39 1.40
C ASN A 157 21.05 -1.77 1.34
N ASN A 158 20.10 -2.44 0.69
CA ASN A 158 18.80 -1.87 0.33
C ASN A 158 17.69 -2.42 1.25
N THR A 159 17.98 -2.65 2.52
CA THR A 159 16.95 -3.05 3.50
C THR A 159 16.17 -1.81 3.92
N ASN A 160 14.90 -1.73 3.51
CA ASN A 160 14.03 -0.60 3.84
C ASN A 160 13.08 -0.91 5.01
N THR A 161 12.73 -2.19 5.18
CA THR A 161 11.69 -2.61 6.12
C THR A 161 12.07 -3.86 6.92
N VAL A 162 11.42 -4.02 8.07
CA VAL A 162 11.54 -5.21 8.93
C VAL A 162 10.15 -5.76 9.19
N ALA A 163 10.00 -7.09 9.07
CA ALA A 163 8.75 -7.78 9.35
C ALA A 163 8.39 -7.74 10.84
N THR A 164 7.20 -7.26 11.17
CA THR A 164 6.61 -7.32 12.52
C THR A 164 5.68 -8.52 12.72
N SER A 165 5.21 -9.13 11.64
CA SER A 165 4.42 -10.37 11.64
C SER A 165 5.01 -11.41 10.69
N ASP A 166 4.51 -12.65 10.79
CA ASP A 166 4.65 -13.62 9.71
C ASP A 166 3.76 -13.20 8.52
N SER A 167 4.11 -13.63 7.31
CA SER A 167 3.27 -13.42 6.13
C SER A 167 1.93 -14.14 6.26
N ILE A 168 0.87 -13.48 5.83
CA ILE A 168 -0.51 -13.93 5.84
C ILE A 168 -0.96 -14.08 4.39
N GLN A 169 -1.49 -15.25 4.04
CA GLN A 169 -2.09 -15.47 2.73
C GLN A 169 -3.53 -14.94 2.71
N LEU A 170 -3.83 -14.03 1.79
CA LEU A 170 -5.19 -13.51 1.57
C LEU A 170 -5.90 -14.23 0.42
N SER A 171 -5.17 -14.61 -0.63
CA SER A 171 -5.67 -15.38 -1.77
C SER A 171 -4.59 -16.31 -2.31
N ASN A 172 -4.86 -17.07 -3.37
CA ASN A 172 -3.89 -17.99 -3.97
C ASN A 172 -2.59 -17.31 -4.40
N GLU A 173 -2.63 -16.02 -4.73
CA GLU A 173 -1.50 -15.26 -5.27
C GLU A 173 -1.14 -14.02 -4.43
N LEU A 174 -1.94 -13.69 -3.41
CA LEU A 174 -1.74 -12.49 -2.59
C LEU A 174 -1.34 -12.83 -1.16
N TYR A 175 -0.15 -12.34 -0.78
CA TYR A 175 0.38 -12.42 0.57
C TYR A 175 0.54 -11.01 1.13
N MET A 176 0.32 -10.85 2.43
CA MET A 176 0.57 -9.61 3.16
C MET A 176 1.47 -9.86 4.37
N VAL A 177 2.26 -8.87 4.73
CA VAL A 177 3.11 -8.92 5.93
C VAL A 177 3.06 -7.59 6.65
N GLY A 178 2.93 -7.64 7.97
CA GLY A 178 3.08 -6.48 8.83
C GLY A 178 4.55 -6.06 8.88
N VAL A 179 4.82 -4.78 8.68
CA VAL A 179 6.18 -4.24 8.62
C VAL A 179 6.30 -2.91 9.32
N VAL A 180 7.54 -2.58 9.66
CA VAL A 180 7.97 -1.20 9.94
C VAL A 180 9.06 -0.80 8.94
N SER A 181 8.90 0.37 8.35
CA SER A 181 9.85 1.08 7.50
C SER A 181 10.50 2.19 8.32
N TYR A 182 11.83 2.26 8.28
CA TYR A 182 12.62 3.29 8.97
C TYR A 182 13.30 4.26 7.99
N GLY A 183 12.80 4.28 6.75
CA GLY A 183 13.38 4.95 5.61
C GLY A 183 14.75 4.46 5.19
N ASN A 184 15.25 5.01 4.08
CA ASN A 184 16.57 4.66 3.58
C ASN A 184 17.59 4.96 4.68
N LYS A 185 18.13 3.93 5.32
CA LYS A 185 19.38 4.07 6.05
C LYS A 185 20.40 4.55 5.03
N ALA A 186 20.86 5.80 5.17
CA ALA A 186 22.14 6.17 4.61
C ALA A 186 23.13 5.12 5.12
N LEU A 187 23.66 4.34 4.18
CA LEU A 187 24.65 3.32 4.45
C LEU A 187 25.84 4.03 5.08
N ASN A 188 26.08 3.77 6.36
CA ASN A 188 27.39 3.98 6.96
C ASN A 188 28.23 2.74 6.70
#